data_AF-A0A975JH03-F1
#
_entry.id   AF-A0A975JH03-F1
#
_cell.length_a   1.000
_cell.length_b   1.000
_cell.length_c   1.000
_cell.angle_alpha   90.00
_cell.angle_beta   90.00
_cell.angle_gamma   90.00
#
_symmetry.space_group_name_H-M   'P 1'
#
loop_
_entity.id
_entity.type
_entity.pdbx_description
1 polymer ?
#
loop_
_entity_poly.entity_id
_entity_poly.type
_entity_poly.pdbx_seq_one_letter_code
_entity_poly.pdbx_strand_id
1 'polypeptide(L)'
;MLHIPELTINWHILEACNYDCYFCYAKYGKKSNFSRDYSEILYDLSALSGKVINFPSGPISVKNIRINFAGGEPFLEKELGAAVSLASELGLRPSFISNGSLLTDSFIEHYGAMISVAGFSIDSFSRDTNQKIGRRDNKGRQVDFERFSEVFSRFRKFSPQTLLKINTVVCRENVNDDFNQPLVELRPDRWKILRVIPIHGAEDLEISDAQFDAFLARHHDVDCRIVPEDNAHMHRSYLMLDPEGRFYQREGSGYVKSAPIVQVGAARALEGVDFDAKTYVSRY
;
A
#
# COMPACT_ATOMS: atom_id res chain seq x y z
N MET A 1 -5.63 -10.93 24.97
CA MET A 1 -6.01 -10.88 23.54
C MET A 1 -5.97 -9.43 23.11
N LEU A 2 -5.15 -9.10 22.11
CA LEU A 2 -5.05 -7.72 21.61
C LEU A 2 -6.28 -7.40 20.74
N HIS A 3 -6.87 -6.23 20.94
CA HIS A 3 -7.98 -5.76 20.12
C HIS A 3 -7.47 -4.83 19.02
N ILE A 4 -7.76 -5.17 17.76
CA ILE A 4 -7.42 -4.37 16.59
C ILE A 4 -8.71 -3.80 15.99
N PRO A 5 -8.96 -2.48 16.08
CA PRO A 5 -10.17 -1.87 15.53
C PRO A 5 -10.30 -2.09 14.01
N GLU A 6 -9.18 -2.11 13.31
CA GLU A 6 -9.13 -2.34 11.87
C GLU A 6 -7.84 -3.06 11.48
N LEU A 7 -7.99 -4.28 10.95
CA LEU A 7 -6.88 -5.07 10.44
C LEU A 7 -6.76 -4.87 8.94
N THR A 8 -5.55 -4.52 8.47
CA THR A 8 -5.28 -4.24 7.06
C THR A 8 -4.63 -5.44 6.41
N ILE A 9 -5.25 -5.94 5.35
CA ILE A 9 -4.69 -6.96 4.47
C ILE A 9 -4.28 -6.27 3.17
N ASN A 10 -3.00 -6.38 2.81
CA ASN A 10 -2.44 -5.74 1.62
C ASN A 10 -2.38 -6.77 0.50
N TRP A 11 -3.33 -6.67 -0.42
CA TRP A 11 -3.41 -7.58 -1.53
C TRP A 11 -2.68 -7.02 -2.74
N HIS A 12 -1.53 -7.61 -3.04
CA HIS A 12 -0.82 -7.36 -4.28
C HIS A 12 -1.50 -8.15 -5.39
N ILE A 13 -2.43 -7.51 -6.09
CA ILE A 13 -3.34 -8.17 -7.02
C ILE A 13 -2.64 -8.56 -8.32
N LEU A 14 -1.49 -7.95 -8.63
CA LEU A 14 -0.69 -8.25 -9.81
C LEU A 14 0.78 -7.82 -9.60
N GLU A 15 1.67 -8.33 -10.46
CA GLU A 15 3.07 -7.92 -10.53
C GLU A 15 3.31 -6.82 -11.57
N ALA A 16 2.54 -6.82 -12.66
CA ALA A 16 2.76 -5.94 -13.80
C ALA A 16 2.65 -4.47 -13.39
N CYS A 17 3.64 -3.65 -13.73
CA CYS A 17 3.61 -2.21 -13.48
C CYS A 17 3.93 -1.49 -14.78
N ASN A 18 3.32 -0.33 -14.98
CA ASN A 18 3.71 0.56 -16.07
C ASN A 18 4.95 1.40 -15.73
N TYR A 19 5.44 1.38 -14.49
CA TYR A 19 6.67 2.06 -14.05
C TYR A 19 7.84 1.08 -13.81
N ASP A 20 9.06 1.60 -13.76
CA ASP A 20 10.32 0.85 -13.66
C ASP A 20 11.17 1.19 -12.43
N CYS A 21 10.55 1.55 -11.30
CA CYS A 21 11.25 1.94 -10.07
C CYS A 21 12.30 0.92 -9.63
N TYR A 22 13.55 1.35 -9.42
CA TYR A 22 14.67 0.43 -9.18
C TYR A 22 14.58 -0.32 -7.84
N PHE A 23 13.87 0.20 -6.83
CA PHE A 23 13.69 -0.45 -5.52
C PHE A 23 12.38 -1.25 -5.41
N CYS A 24 11.68 -1.48 -6.53
CA CYS A 24 10.38 -2.14 -6.50
C CYS A 24 10.49 -3.61 -6.06
N TYR A 25 9.95 -3.93 -4.89
CA TYR A 25 9.96 -5.28 -4.34
C TYR A 25 8.70 -6.11 -4.69
N ALA A 26 7.74 -5.56 -5.43
CA ALA A 26 6.51 -6.26 -5.82
C ALA A 26 6.75 -7.25 -6.98
N LYS A 27 7.68 -8.20 -6.80
CA LYS A 27 8.08 -9.21 -7.78
C LYS A 27 7.67 -10.60 -7.27
N TYR A 28 6.80 -11.29 -8.02
CA TYR A 28 6.19 -12.56 -7.61
C TYR A 28 6.53 -13.73 -8.54
N GLY A 29 7.02 -13.44 -9.76
CA GLY A 29 7.39 -14.43 -10.78
C GLY A 29 6.21 -15.21 -11.34
N LYS A 30 4.98 -14.71 -11.21
CA LYS A 30 3.75 -15.46 -11.54
C LYS A 30 2.64 -14.57 -12.11
N LYS A 31 1.78 -15.19 -12.92
CA LYS A 31 0.55 -14.55 -13.44
C LYS A 31 -0.47 -14.40 -12.32
N SER A 32 -1.21 -13.30 -12.34
CA SER A 32 -2.30 -13.05 -11.40
C SER A 32 -3.52 -13.92 -11.71
N ASN A 33 -4.17 -14.44 -10.67
CA ASN A 33 -5.50 -15.05 -10.74
C ASN A 33 -6.60 -14.13 -10.18
N PHE A 34 -6.27 -12.86 -9.90
CA PHE A 34 -7.17 -11.93 -9.22
C PHE A 34 -8.57 -11.87 -9.83
N SER A 35 -8.68 -11.65 -11.15
CA SER A 35 -9.98 -11.55 -11.84
C SER A 35 -10.85 -12.80 -11.74
N ARG A 36 -10.25 -13.96 -11.47
CA ARG A 36 -10.98 -15.23 -11.25
C ARG A 36 -11.41 -15.38 -9.79
N ASP A 37 -10.51 -15.03 -8.86
CA ASP A 37 -10.61 -15.47 -7.47
C ASP A 37 -11.07 -14.35 -6.51
N TYR A 38 -11.16 -13.08 -6.96
CA TYR A 38 -11.39 -11.94 -6.06
C TYR A 38 -12.69 -12.06 -5.27
N SER A 39 -13.77 -12.50 -5.90
CA SER A 39 -15.07 -12.59 -5.23
C SER A 39 -15.02 -13.55 -4.05
N GLU A 40 -14.54 -14.78 -4.26
CA GLU A 40 -14.44 -15.81 -3.23
C GLU A 40 -13.53 -15.38 -2.08
N ILE A 41 -12.36 -14.81 -2.41
CA ILE A 41 -11.42 -14.32 -1.40
C ILE A 41 -12.03 -13.17 -0.58
N LEU A 42 -12.75 -12.23 -1.20
CA LEU A 42 -13.41 -11.15 -0.46
C LEU A 42 -14.51 -11.67 0.46
N TYR A 43 -15.29 -12.68 0.05
CA TYR A 43 -16.25 -13.35 0.92
C TYR A 43 -15.57 -13.95 2.15
N ASP A 44 -14.50 -14.71 1.96
CA ASP A 44 -13.73 -15.32 3.05
C ASP A 44 -13.13 -14.27 4.00
N LEU A 45 -12.58 -13.18 3.45
CA LEU A 45 -12.01 -12.10 4.25
C LEU A 45 -13.08 -11.33 5.03
N SER A 46 -14.25 -11.09 4.44
CA SER A 46 -15.36 -10.40 5.14
C SER A 46 -15.85 -11.19 6.34
N ALA A 47 -15.83 -12.53 6.24
CA ALA A 47 -16.19 -13.43 7.33
C ALA A 47 -15.21 -13.37 8.52
N LEU A 48 -14.06 -12.69 8.43
CA LEU A 48 -13.15 -12.47 9.56
C LEU A 48 -13.54 -11.27 10.43
N SER A 49 -14.37 -10.34 9.93
CA SER A 49 -14.80 -9.16 10.68
C SER A 49 -15.61 -9.55 11.91
N GLY A 50 -15.29 -8.95 13.06
CA GLY A 50 -15.93 -9.26 14.35
C GLY A 50 -15.48 -10.58 14.99
N LYS A 51 -14.50 -11.28 14.42
CA LYS A 51 -14.01 -12.58 14.94
C LYS A 51 -12.67 -12.49 15.64
N VAL A 52 -12.35 -13.57 16.35
CA VAL A 52 -11.00 -13.84 16.85
C VAL A 52 -10.22 -14.57 15.76
N ILE A 53 -9.02 -14.09 15.47
CA ILE A 53 -8.10 -14.69 14.51
C ILE A 53 -6.90 -15.24 15.29
N ASN A 54 -6.54 -16.50 15.02
CA ASN A 54 -5.42 -17.16 15.65
C ASN A 54 -4.16 -16.98 14.80
N PHE A 55 -3.09 -16.51 15.44
CA PHE A 55 -1.74 -16.47 14.87
C PHE A 55 -0.79 -17.25 15.79
N PRO A 56 0.39 -17.68 15.31
CA PRO A 56 1.43 -18.28 16.14
C PRO A 56 1.86 -17.38 17.31
N SER A 57 1.84 -16.06 17.10
CA SER A 57 2.14 -15.04 18.11
C SER A 57 1.02 -14.82 19.16
N GLY A 58 -0.14 -15.45 18.96
CA GLY A 58 -1.30 -15.39 19.84
C GLY A 58 -2.57 -14.85 19.15
N PRO A 59 -3.75 -15.03 19.78
CA PRO A 59 -5.02 -14.61 19.20
C PRO A 59 -5.22 -13.09 19.29
N ILE A 60 -5.86 -12.54 18.25
CA ILE A 60 -6.33 -11.16 18.20
C ILE A 60 -7.84 -11.11 17.98
N SER A 61 -8.51 -10.06 18.44
CA SER A 61 -9.88 -9.77 18.02
C SER A 61 -9.89 -8.59 17.05
N VAL A 62 -10.68 -8.71 15.98
CA VAL A 62 -10.74 -7.70 14.91
C VAL A 62 -12.16 -7.20 14.75
N LYS A 63 -12.35 -5.88 14.73
CA LYS A 63 -13.67 -5.30 14.47
C LYS A 63 -13.96 -5.22 12.97
N ASN A 64 -13.07 -4.61 12.19
CA ASN A 64 -13.22 -4.44 10.75
C ASN A 64 -11.98 -4.93 9.99
N ILE A 65 -12.16 -5.33 8.74
CA ILE A 65 -11.08 -5.62 7.80
C ILE A 65 -11.01 -4.51 6.76
N ARG A 66 -9.82 -3.92 6.59
CA ARG A 66 -9.49 -3.06 5.45
C ARG A 66 -8.71 -3.86 4.42
N ILE A 67 -9.22 -3.95 3.21
CA ILE A 67 -8.50 -4.57 2.09
C ILE A 67 -7.80 -3.47 1.30
N ASN A 68 -6.48 -3.58 1.16
CA ASN A 68 -5.68 -2.62 0.42
C ASN A 68 -5.21 -3.25 -0.90
N PHE A 69 -5.80 -2.83 -2.01
CA PHE A 69 -5.43 -3.24 -3.35
C PHE A 69 -4.12 -2.54 -3.77
N ALA A 70 -3.08 -3.33 -3.94
CA ALA A 70 -1.72 -2.90 -4.26
C ALA A 70 -1.11 -3.86 -5.30
N GLY A 71 0.22 -3.83 -5.45
CA GLY A 71 0.96 -4.68 -6.39
C GLY A 71 1.07 -4.08 -7.79
N GLY A 72 2.23 -4.27 -8.41
CA GLY A 72 2.58 -3.70 -9.72
C GLY A 72 2.13 -2.26 -9.87
N GLU A 73 1.11 -2.04 -10.72
CA GLU A 73 0.16 -0.92 -10.65
C GLU A 73 -1.30 -1.44 -10.68
N PRO A 74 -2.11 -1.31 -9.60
CA PRO A 74 -3.44 -1.90 -9.51
C PRO A 74 -4.41 -1.46 -10.61
N PHE A 75 -4.28 -0.23 -11.11
CA PHE A 75 -5.16 0.31 -12.15
C PHE A 75 -4.94 -0.30 -13.55
N LEU A 76 -4.02 -1.26 -13.69
CA LEU A 76 -3.94 -2.14 -14.86
C LEU A 76 -5.01 -3.25 -14.84
N GLU A 77 -5.57 -3.56 -13.67
CA GLU A 77 -6.63 -4.57 -13.53
C GLU A 77 -8.00 -3.98 -13.86
N LYS A 78 -8.68 -4.59 -14.83
CA LYS A 78 -10.00 -4.14 -15.30
C LYS A 78 -11.09 -4.38 -14.27
N GLU A 79 -10.95 -5.44 -13.48
CA GLU A 79 -11.91 -5.82 -12.45
C GLU A 79 -11.73 -5.04 -11.13
N LEU A 80 -10.76 -4.12 -11.03
CA LEU A 80 -10.50 -3.39 -9.77
C LEU A 80 -11.72 -2.64 -9.25
N GLY A 81 -12.47 -1.96 -10.13
CA GLY A 81 -13.69 -1.25 -9.73
C GLY A 81 -14.78 -2.19 -9.19
N ALA A 82 -14.99 -3.33 -9.85
CA ALA A 82 -15.95 -4.35 -9.41
C ALA A 82 -15.53 -4.96 -8.06
N ALA A 83 -14.24 -5.23 -7.86
CA ALA A 83 -13.71 -5.71 -6.59
C ALA A 83 -13.86 -4.68 -5.46
N VAL A 84 -13.69 -3.38 -5.74
CA VAL A 84 -13.95 -2.30 -4.78
C VAL A 84 -15.43 -2.27 -4.38
N SER A 85 -16.35 -2.35 -5.35
CA SER A 85 -17.80 -2.39 -5.08
C SER A 85 -18.16 -3.60 -4.19
N LEU A 86 -17.72 -4.80 -4.60
CA LEU A 86 -18.01 -6.02 -3.85
C LEU A 86 -17.41 -5.97 -2.43
N ALA A 87 -16.18 -5.49 -2.27
CA ALA A 87 -15.58 -5.34 -0.94
C ALA A 87 -16.43 -4.42 -0.05
N SER A 88 -16.87 -3.28 -0.59
CA SER A 88 -17.74 -2.35 0.14
C SER A 88 -19.09 -2.96 0.49
N GLU A 89 -19.72 -3.70 -0.42
CA GLU A 89 -20.99 -4.39 -0.20
C GLU A 89 -20.90 -5.46 0.89
N LEU A 90 -19.75 -6.13 1.00
CA LEU A 90 -19.47 -7.12 2.04
C LEU A 90 -19.09 -6.51 3.41
N GLY A 91 -19.14 -5.18 3.54
CA GLY A 91 -18.77 -4.48 4.76
C GLY A 91 -17.26 -4.44 5.04
N LEU A 92 -16.43 -4.86 4.06
CA LEU A 92 -15.01 -4.58 4.09
C LEU A 92 -14.78 -3.08 3.81
N ARG A 93 -13.60 -2.59 4.19
CA ARG A 93 -13.18 -1.23 3.85
C ARG A 93 -12.16 -1.29 2.73
N PRO A 94 -12.52 -1.05 1.47
CA PRO A 94 -11.54 -1.08 0.38
C PRO A 94 -10.62 0.15 0.45
N SER A 95 -9.38 -0.03 0.04
CA SER A 95 -8.34 1.00 -0.09
C SER A 95 -7.40 0.61 -1.22
N PHE A 96 -6.59 1.55 -1.72
CA PHE A 96 -5.57 1.22 -2.71
C PHE A 96 -4.28 1.99 -2.48
N ILE A 97 -3.17 1.45 -3.00
CA ILE A 97 -1.91 2.17 -3.23
C ILE A 97 -1.58 2.14 -4.71
N SER A 98 -1.41 3.31 -5.33
CA SER A 98 -1.15 3.45 -6.77
C SER A 98 -0.02 4.46 -7.03
N ASN A 99 0.63 4.37 -8.19
CA ASN A 99 1.49 5.42 -8.72
C ASN A 99 0.69 6.61 -9.32
N GLY A 100 -0.64 6.49 -9.43
CA GLY A 100 -1.57 7.53 -9.88
C GLY A 100 -1.69 7.70 -11.39
N SER A 101 -0.78 7.11 -12.19
CA SER A 101 -0.66 7.40 -13.62
C SER A 101 -1.82 6.88 -14.49
N LEU A 102 -2.55 5.88 -14.00
CA LEU A 102 -3.69 5.27 -14.68
C LEU A 102 -5.02 5.59 -14.00
N LEU A 103 -5.02 6.35 -12.91
CA LEU A 103 -6.24 6.74 -12.22
C LEU A 103 -7.03 7.75 -13.06
N THR A 104 -8.26 7.40 -13.39
CA THR A 104 -9.16 8.26 -14.14
C THR A 104 -10.11 9.02 -13.23
N ASP A 105 -10.53 10.19 -13.72
CA ASP A 105 -11.54 11.03 -13.09
C ASP A 105 -12.87 10.30 -12.88
N SER A 106 -13.26 9.44 -13.84
CA SER A 106 -14.46 8.61 -13.76
C SER A 106 -14.35 7.58 -12.65
N PHE A 107 -13.19 6.96 -12.43
CA PHE A 107 -13.03 5.99 -11.34
C PHE A 107 -13.26 6.66 -9.98
N ILE A 108 -12.73 7.87 -9.78
CA ILE A 108 -12.92 8.64 -8.54
C ILE A 108 -14.42 8.95 -8.33
N GLU A 109 -15.12 9.41 -9.37
CA GLU A 109 -16.55 9.73 -9.28
C GLU A 109 -17.42 8.51 -8.97
N HIS A 110 -17.11 7.34 -9.55
CA HIS A 110 -17.94 6.14 -9.43
C HIS A 110 -17.63 5.32 -8.17
N TYR A 111 -16.34 5.17 -7.84
CA TYR A 111 -15.90 4.27 -6.77
C TYR A 111 -15.30 4.99 -5.57
N GLY A 112 -14.92 6.27 -5.70
CA GLY A 112 -14.20 7.01 -4.65
C GLY A 112 -14.91 6.95 -3.29
N ALA A 113 -16.24 7.07 -3.27
CA ALA A 113 -17.02 7.08 -2.04
C ALA A 113 -16.99 5.75 -1.26
N MET A 114 -16.69 4.63 -1.94
CA MET A 114 -16.52 3.31 -1.35
C MET A 114 -15.11 3.14 -0.74
N ILE A 115 -14.14 3.93 -1.20
CA ILE A 115 -12.74 3.81 -0.84
C ILE A 115 -12.49 4.50 0.51
N SER A 116 -12.00 3.73 1.47
CA SER A 116 -11.62 4.20 2.80
C SER A 116 -10.31 5.00 2.80
N VAL A 117 -9.31 4.55 2.01
CA VAL A 117 -8.01 5.21 1.86
C VAL A 117 -7.56 5.14 0.41
N ALA A 118 -7.32 6.29 -0.21
CA ALA A 118 -6.66 6.43 -1.51
C ALA A 118 -5.21 6.82 -1.29
N GLY A 119 -4.28 5.87 -1.50
CA GLY A 119 -2.86 6.08 -1.30
C GLY A 119 -2.11 6.27 -2.62
N PHE A 120 -1.26 7.29 -2.66
CA PHE A 120 -0.42 7.60 -3.80
C PHE A 120 1.05 7.46 -3.44
N SER A 121 1.80 6.79 -4.31
CA SER A 121 3.24 6.64 -4.14
C SER A 121 3.96 7.77 -4.87
N ILE A 122 4.44 8.75 -4.10
CA ILE A 122 5.08 9.97 -4.59
C ILE A 122 6.44 10.08 -3.90
N ASP A 123 7.51 9.82 -4.65
CA ASP A 123 8.87 9.85 -4.09
C ASP A 123 9.59 11.17 -4.37
N SER A 124 9.12 11.95 -5.34
CA SER A 124 9.65 13.27 -5.63
C SER A 124 8.63 14.08 -6.43
N PHE A 125 8.68 15.41 -6.30
CA PHE A 125 8.03 16.35 -7.21
C PHE A 125 8.99 16.88 -8.30
N SER A 126 10.26 16.45 -8.28
CA SER A 126 11.24 16.72 -9.34
C SER A 126 11.19 15.63 -10.41
N ARG A 127 10.99 16.06 -11.66
CA ARG A 127 10.97 15.18 -12.83
C ARG A 127 12.28 14.40 -13.01
N ASP A 128 13.40 15.07 -12.77
CA ASP A 128 14.74 14.48 -12.91
C ASP A 128 15.02 13.45 -11.81
N THR A 129 14.60 13.74 -10.58
CA THR A 129 14.69 12.81 -9.45
C THR A 129 13.84 11.56 -9.72
N ASN A 130 12.58 11.75 -10.12
CA ASN A 130 11.69 10.64 -10.50
C ASN A 130 12.25 9.83 -11.69
N GLN A 131 12.92 10.49 -12.65
CA GLN A 131 13.58 9.79 -13.74
C GLN A 131 14.74 8.93 -13.23
N LYS A 132 15.59 9.41 -12.32
CA LYS A 132 16.65 8.58 -11.72
C LYS A 132 16.08 7.39 -10.95
N ILE A 133 14.97 7.60 -10.25
CA ILE A 133 14.28 6.54 -9.49
C ILE A 133 13.64 5.48 -10.39
N GLY A 134 13.13 5.87 -11.57
CA GLY A 134 12.28 5.01 -12.41
C GLY A 134 10.77 5.20 -12.16
N ARG A 135 10.38 6.35 -11.61
CA ARG A 135 8.97 6.79 -11.46
C ARG A 135 8.42 7.31 -12.79
N ARG A 136 8.50 6.50 -13.85
CA ARG A 136 8.11 6.87 -15.21
C ARG A 136 7.59 5.65 -15.96
N ASP A 137 6.77 5.89 -16.98
CA ASP A 137 6.43 4.82 -17.92
C ASP A 137 7.47 4.60 -19.02
N ASN A 138 7.22 3.63 -19.88
CA ASN A 138 8.08 3.29 -21.02
C ASN A 138 8.23 4.43 -22.07
N LYS A 139 7.43 5.49 -21.97
CA LYS A 139 7.53 6.72 -22.79
C LYS A 139 8.14 7.88 -21.99
N GLY A 140 8.60 7.64 -20.76
CA GLY A 140 9.14 8.66 -19.88
C GLY A 140 8.10 9.58 -19.24
N ARG A 141 6.80 9.23 -19.32
CA ARG A 141 5.72 10.03 -18.73
C ARG A 141 5.64 9.77 -17.23
N GLN A 142 5.33 10.82 -16.47
CA GLN A 142 5.24 10.82 -15.01
C GLN A 142 3.97 11.57 -14.62
N VAL A 143 3.45 11.34 -13.41
CA VAL A 143 2.41 12.19 -12.83
C VAL A 143 3.08 13.40 -12.19
N ASP A 144 2.71 14.59 -12.62
CA ASP A 144 3.21 15.85 -12.07
C ASP A 144 2.36 16.34 -10.89
N PHE A 145 2.80 17.45 -10.29
CA PHE A 145 2.16 18.04 -9.14
C PHE A 145 0.75 18.54 -9.46
N GLU A 146 0.56 19.12 -10.64
CA GLU A 146 -0.71 19.63 -11.14
C GLU A 146 -1.74 18.50 -11.22
N ARG A 147 -1.37 17.36 -11.82
CA ARG A 147 -2.27 16.21 -11.88
C ARG A 147 -2.59 15.64 -10.50
N PHE A 148 -1.62 15.56 -9.59
CA PHE A 148 -1.93 15.13 -8.22
C PHE A 148 -2.86 16.12 -7.51
N SER A 149 -2.69 17.41 -7.72
CA SER A 149 -3.58 18.45 -7.17
C SER A 149 -5.01 18.30 -7.67
N GLU A 150 -5.20 18.00 -8.97
CA GLU A 150 -6.51 17.67 -9.53
C GLU A 150 -7.11 16.42 -8.87
N VAL A 151 -6.34 15.33 -8.79
CA VAL A 151 -6.79 14.06 -8.18
C VAL A 151 -7.25 14.29 -6.74
N PHE A 152 -6.45 14.98 -5.93
CA PHE A 152 -6.77 15.27 -4.54
C PHE A 152 -8.02 16.14 -4.43
N SER A 153 -8.10 17.23 -5.20
CA SER A 153 -9.28 18.10 -5.27
C SER A 153 -10.56 17.33 -5.64
N ARG A 154 -10.46 16.40 -6.60
CA ARG A 154 -11.58 15.55 -7.02
C ARG A 154 -12.04 14.61 -5.91
N PHE A 155 -11.12 13.94 -5.21
CA PHE A 155 -11.50 13.14 -4.04
C PHE A 155 -12.19 14.00 -2.98
N ARG A 156 -11.66 15.19 -2.66
CA ARG A 156 -12.31 16.10 -1.70
C ARG A 156 -13.71 16.53 -2.15
N LYS A 157 -13.93 16.68 -3.45
CA LYS A 157 -15.24 17.06 -4.02
C LYS A 157 -16.25 15.91 -4.03
N PHE A 158 -15.86 14.74 -4.53
CA PHE A 158 -16.79 13.64 -4.82
C PHE A 158 -16.79 12.55 -3.75
N SER A 159 -15.77 12.50 -2.89
CA SER A 159 -15.59 11.46 -1.88
C SER A 159 -14.89 12.03 -0.64
N PRO A 160 -15.46 13.06 0.02
CA PRO A 160 -14.82 13.79 1.12
C PRO A 160 -14.46 12.90 2.33
N GLN A 161 -15.09 11.74 2.48
CA GLN A 161 -14.82 10.75 3.51
C GLN A 161 -13.59 9.88 3.24
N THR A 162 -13.10 9.85 2.00
CA THR A 162 -11.91 9.07 1.63
C THR A 162 -10.67 9.75 2.18
N LEU A 163 -9.88 8.99 2.95
CA LEU A 163 -8.59 9.48 3.43
C LEU A 163 -7.58 9.45 2.29
N LEU A 164 -6.94 10.59 2.05
CA LEU A 164 -5.86 10.74 1.07
C LEU A 164 -4.53 10.51 1.76
N LYS A 165 -3.72 9.63 1.19
CA LYS A 165 -2.45 9.21 1.78
C LYS A 165 -1.34 9.36 0.75
N ILE A 166 -0.19 9.85 1.19
CA ILE A 166 1.05 9.80 0.41
C ILE A 166 1.98 8.75 1.03
N ASN A 167 2.62 7.95 0.19
CA ASN A 167 3.76 7.10 0.54
C ASN A 167 4.98 7.64 -0.21
N THR A 168 6.07 7.85 0.51
CA THR A 168 7.36 8.27 -0.06
C THR A 168 8.43 7.28 0.39
N VAL A 169 9.12 6.65 -0.56
CA VAL A 169 10.33 5.89 -0.29
C VAL A 169 11.52 6.84 -0.35
N VAL A 170 12.15 7.10 0.79
CA VAL A 170 13.35 7.92 0.90
C VAL A 170 14.57 7.09 0.50
N CYS A 171 15.26 7.56 -0.53
CA CYS A 171 16.38 6.93 -1.20
C CYS A 171 17.45 7.98 -1.53
N ARG A 172 18.56 7.58 -2.16
CA ARG A 172 19.70 8.47 -2.40
C ARG A 172 19.35 9.67 -3.28
N GLU A 173 18.42 9.49 -4.22
CA GLU A 173 18.03 10.52 -5.18
C GLU A 173 17.17 11.63 -4.55
N ASN A 174 16.34 11.31 -3.56
CA ASN A 174 15.35 12.23 -3.00
C ASN A 174 15.59 12.62 -1.52
N VAL A 175 16.67 12.15 -0.90
CA VAL A 175 16.94 12.43 0.53
C VAL A 175 17.10 13.92 0.85
N ASN A 176 17.34 14.74 -0.18
CA ASN A 176 17.43 16.19 -0.08
C ASN A 176 16.19 16.92 -0.60
N ASP A 177 15.17 16.20 -1.08
CA ASP A 177 13.93 16.81 -1.56
C ASP A 177 13.16 17.49 -0.42
N ASP A 178 12.46 18.56 -0.75
CA ASP A 178 11.59 19.30 0.17
C ASP A 178 10.13 19.13 -0.25
N PHE A 179 9.36 18.53 0.64
CA PHE A 179 7.93 18.25 0.49
C PHE A 179 7.05 19.26 1.24
N ASN A 180 7.61 20.21 2.00
CA ASN A 180 6.83 21.12 2.84
C ASN A 180 5.74 21.85 2.04
N GLN A 181 6.13 22.57 0.99
CA GLN A 181 5.18 23.33 0.16
C GLN A 181 4.17 22.43 -0.58
N PRO A 182 4.60 21.36 -1.30
CA PRO A 182 3.66 20.44 -1.92
C PRO A 182 2.62 19.82 -0.97
N LEU A 183 3.02 19.48 0.27
CA LEU A 183 2.11 18.87 1.24
C LEU A 183 1.14 19.87 1.86
N VAL A 184 1.55 21.14 2.03
CA VAL A 184 0.63 22.24 2.41
C VAL A 184 -0.47 22.42 1.36
N GLU A 185 -0.13 22.27 0.08
CA GLU A 185 -1.10 22.45 -1.01
C GLU A 185 -2.01 21.23 -1.19
N LEU A 186 -1.43 20.02 -1.24
CA LEU A 186 -2.18 18.78 -1.43
C LEU A 186 -3.03 18.40 -0.21
N ARG A 187 -2.59 18.74 1.00
CA ARG A 187 -3.26 18.42 2.28
C ARG A 187 -3.66 16.94 2.39
N PRO A 188 -2.71 15.99 2.30
CA PRO A 188 -3.01 14.58 2.58
C PRO A 188 -3.42 14.41 4.05
N ASP A 189 -4.30 13.45 4.31
CA ASP A 189 -4.66 13.08 5.69
C ASP A 189 -3.54 12.30 6.38
N ARG A 190 -2.65 11.67 5.61
CA ARG A 190 -1.52 10.90 6.13
C ARG A 190 -0.34 10.89 5.17
N TRP A 191 0.87 10.99 5.70
CA TRP A 191 2.10 10.78 4.94
C TRP A 191 2.94 9.68 5.58
N LYS A 192 3.19 8.60 4.84
CA LYS A 192 4.12 7.54 5.23
C LYS A 192 5.47 7.79 4.56
N ILE A 193 6.50 7.86 5.40
CA ILE A 193 7.88 8.04 4.97
C ILE A 193 8.60 6.73 5.22
N LEU A 194 8.93 6.00 4.16
CA LEU A 194 9.56 4.69 4.21
C LEU A 194 11.04 4.82 3.85
N ARG A 195 11.93 4.23 4.63
CA ARG A 195 13.33 4.10 4.21
C ARG A 195 13.43 3.09 3.05
N VAL A 196 14.28 3.34 2.07
CA VAL A 196 14.57 2.35 1.01
C VAL A 196 15.08 1.05 1.64
N ILE A 197 14.53 -0.08 1.19
CA ILE A 197 15.05 -1.40 1.51
C ILE A 197 16.07 -1.76 0.42
N PRO A 198 17.31 -2.13 0.78
CA PRO A 198 18.39 -2.45 -0.17
C PRO A 198 18.24 -3.85 -0.77
N ILE A 199 17.17 -4.04 -1.53
CA ILE A 199 16.85 -5.29 -2.23
C ILE A 199 16.38 -4.99 -3.65
N HIS A 200 16.49 -5.97 -4.54
CA HIS A 200 15.84 -5.98 -5.85
C HIS A 200 16.19 -4.79 -6.75
N GLY A 201 17.48 -4.51 -6.96
CA GLY A 201 17.97 -3.39 -7.77
C GLY A 201 18.41 -2.18 -6.93
N ALA A 202 18.18 -2.23 -5.62
CA ALA A 202 18.65 -1.25 -4.64
C ALA A 202 19.80 -1.77 -3.76
N GLU A 203 20.43 -2.90 -4.12
CA GLU A 203 21.64 -3.37 -3.45
C GLU A 203 22.71 -2.26 -3.46
N ASP A 204 23.36 -2.03 -2.31
CA ASP A 204 24.34 -0.96 -2.12
C ASP A 204 23.83 0.50 -2.30
N LEU A 205 22.49 0.68 -2.39
CA LEU A 205 21.83 2.00 -2.48
C LEU A 205 21.18 2.45 -1.16
N GLU A 206 21.67 1.92 -0.04
CA GLU A 206 21.24 2.30 1.31
C GLU A 206 21.47 3.79 1.60
N ILE A 207 20.59 4.36 2.43
CA ILE A 207 20.81 5.66 3.07
C ILE A 207 21.13 5.44 4.55
N SER A 208 22.05 6.24 5.08
CA SER A 208 22.42 6.22 6.50
C SER A 208 21.30 6.73 7.40
N ASP A 209 21.35 6.38 8.69
CA ASP A 209 20.44 6.93 9.70
C ASP A 209 20.46 8.46 9.70
N ALA A 210 21.65 9.06 9.69
CA ALA A 210 21.80 10.52 9.66
C ALA A 210 21.12 11.17 8.44
N GLN A 211 21.16 10.52 7.28
CA GLN A 211 20.48 11.01 6.07
C GLN A 211 18.96 10.91 6.20
N PHE A 212 18.45 9.79 6.73
CA PHE A 212 17.02 9.61 6.95
C PHE A 212 16.47 10.57 8.02
N ASP A 213 17.18 10.70 9.14
CA ASP A 213 16.84 11.63 10.24
C ASP A 213 16.84 13.08 9.77
N ALA A 214 17.79 13.47 8.91
CA ALA A 214 17.80 14.80 8.30
C ALA A 214 16.59 15.04 7.40
N PHE A 215 16.13 14.03 6.65
CA PHE A 215 14.89 14.12 5.87
C PHE A 215 13.68 14.29 6.79
N LEU A 216 13.59 13.53 7.89
CA LEU A 216 12.49 13.67 8.85
C LEU A 216 12.48 15.04 9.53
N ALA A 217 13.65 15.53 9.97
CA ALA A 217 13.79 16.83 10.61
C ALA A 217 13.37 18.00 9.69
N ARG A 218 13.69 17.91 8.39
CA ARG A 218 13.30 18.92 7.39
C ARG A 218 11.78 19.09 7.28
N HIS A 219 11.02 18.05 7.58
CA HIS A 219 9.57 18.02 7.39
C HIS A 219 8.77 17.87 8.70
N HIS A 220 9.40 18.13 9.84
CA HIS A 220 8.76 17.96 11.15
C HIS A 220 7.52 18.86 11.36
N ASP A 221 7.46 19.99 10.66
CA ASP A 221 6.39 20.99 10.76
C ASP A 221 5.23 20.77 9.78
N VAL A 222 5.26 19.73 8.95
CA VAL A 222 4.16 19.48 7.99
C VAL A 222 2.89 19.12 8.76
N ASP A 223 1.83 19.89 8.53
CA ASP A 223 0.51 19.70 9.14
C ASP A 223 -0.25 18.51 8.52
N CYS A 224 0.26 17.31 8.74
CA CYS A 224 -0.42 16.05 8.45
C CYS A 224 0.07 14.95 9.40
N ARG A 225 -0.63 13.81 9.45
CA ARG A 225 -0.14 12.66 10.22
C ARG A 225 1.05 12.02 9.52
N ILE A 226 2.26 12.37 9.95
CA ILE A 226 3.51 11.73 9.53
C ILE A 226 3.68 10.39 10.25
N VAL A 227 3.99 9.33 9.50
CA VAL A 227 4.32 8.01 10.04
C VAL A 227 5.64 7.56 9.41
N PRO A 228 6.77 7.72 10.12
CA PRO A 228 8.05 7.20 9.67
C PRO A 228 8.06 5.67 9.84
N GLU A 229 8.46 4.95 8.79
CA GLU A 229 8.64 3.50 8.80
C GLU A 229 10.07 3.15 8.41
N ASP A 230 10.84 2.67 9.38
CA ASP A 230 12.15 2.06 9.14
C ASP A 230 11.98 0.58 8.74
N ASN A 231 13.05 -0.01 8.21
CA ASN A 231 13.08 -1.39 7.72
C ASN A 231 12.69 -2.40 8.81
N ALA A 232 13.05 -2.12 10.07
CA ALA A 232 12.66 -2.94 11.22
C ALA A 232 11.13 -2.98 11.43
N HIS A 233 10.42 -1.89 11.12
CA HIS A 233 8.97 -1.81 11.26
C HIS A 233 8.23 -2.64 10.20
N MET A 234 8.86 -3.00 9.09
CA MET A 234 8.23 -3.75 8.00
C MET A 234 8.25 -5.27 8.21
N HIS A 235 9.13 -5.79 9.05
CA HIS A 235 9.26 -7.22 9.30
C HIS A 235 8.07 -7.75 10.11
N ARG A 236 7.32 -8.72 9.55
CA ARG A 236 6.18 -9.44 10.19
C ARG A 236 5.02 -8.59 10.72
N SER A 237 5.04 -7.27 10.51
CA SER A 237 3.96 -6.36 10.91
C SER A 237 2.91 -6.11 9.81
N TYR A 238 3.07 -6.72 8.63
CA TYR A 238 2.18 -6.60 7.49
C TYR A 238 1.56 -7.95 7.15
N LEU A 239 0.24 -7.97 6.94
CA LEU A 239 -0.43 -9.09 6.28
C LEU A 239 -0.46 -8.81 4.79
N MET A 240 0.31 -9.58 4.03
CA MET A 240 0.44 -9.43 2.59
C MET A 240 -0.21 -10.62 1.89
N LEU A 241 -1.00 -10.37 0.85
CA LEU A 241 -1.59 -11.38 -0.01
C LEU A 241 -0.99 -11.23 -1.41
N ASP A 242 -0.52 -12.34 -1.99
CA ASP A 242 0.05 -12.34 -3.34
C ASP A 242 -1.04 -12.44 -4.44
N PRO A 243 -0.68 -12.32 -5.73
CA PRO A 243 -1.66 -12.36 -6.82
C PRO A 243 -2.44 -13.68 -6.97
N GLU A 244 -2.04 -14.74 -6.27
CA GLU A 244 -2.71 -16.04 -6.24
C GLU A 244 -3.54 -16.24 -4.96
N GLY A 245 -3.71 -15.19 -4.14
CA GLY A 245 -4.53 -15.27 -2.93
C GLY A 245 -3.87 -16.05 -1.80
N ARG A 246 -2.54 -16.05 -1.71
CA ARG A 246 -1.80 -16.65 -0.58
C ARG A 246 -1.24 -15.57 0.33
N PHE A 247 -1.32 -15.78 1.64
CA PHE A 247 -0.57 -14.93 2.56
C PHE A 247 0.92 -15.20 2.36
N TYR A 248 1.72 -14.14 2.40
CA TYR A 248 3.17 -14.27 2.33
C TYR A 248 3.87 -13.32 3.28
N GLN A 249 5.04 -13.73 3.73
CA GLN A 249 5.94 -12.94 4.56
C GLN A 249 7.36 -13.10 4.06
N ARG A 250 8.15 -12.02 4.17
CA ARG A 250 9.57 -12.06 3.85
C ARG A 250 10.30 -12.84 4.95
N GLU A 251 11.15 -13.77 4.54
CA GLU A 251 12.04 -14.55 5.40
C GLU A 251 13.44 -14.53 4.76
N GLY A 252 14.37 -13.76 5.33
CA GLY A 252 15.66 -13.48 4.72
C GLY A 252 15.52 -12.78 3.36
N SER A 253 16.05 -13.40 2.29
CA SER A 253 15.93 -12.95 0.90
C SER A 253 14.76 -13.58 0.14
N GLY A 254 14.00 -14.48 0.77
CA GLY A 254 12.88 -15.20 0.17
C GLY A 254 11.52 -14.85 0.78
N TYR A 255 10.50 -15.61 0.38
CA TYR A 255 9.13 -15.49 0.89
C TYR A 255 8.59 -16.84 1.36
N VAL A 256 8.03 -16.87 2.56
CA VAL A 256 7.21 -17.99 3.04
C VAL A 256 5.76 -17.70 2.65
N LYS A 257 5.03 -18.73 2.19
CA LYS A 257 3.66 -18.59 1.68
C LYS A 257 2.70 -19.58 2.34
N SER A 258 1.48 -19.14 2.63
CA SER A 258 0.39 -20.00 3.06
C SER A 258 -0.19 -20.82 1.89
N ALA A 259 -1.10 -21.74 2.20
CA ALA A 259 -2.02 -22.27 1.18
C ALA A 259 -2.93 -21.15 0.63
N PRO A 260 -3.41 -21.24 -0.62
CA PRO A 260 -4.34 -20.27 -1.19
C PRO A 260 -5.66 -20.20 -0.42
N ILE A 261 -6.20 -19.00 -0.25
CA ILE A 261 -7.48 -18.79 0.44
C ILE A 261 -8.59 -19.63 -0.21
N VAL A 262 -8.69 -19.64 -1.53
CA VAL A 262 -9.68 -20.43 -2.30
C VAL A 262 -9.61 -21.95 -2.07
N GLN A 263 -8.55 -22.46 -1.43
CA GLN A 263 -8.41 -23.89 -1.11
C GLN A 263 -8.73 -24.21 0.35
N VAL A 264 -8.43 -23.30 1.28
CA VAL A 264 -8.47 -23.59 2.72
C VAL A 264 -9.29 -22.61 3.55
N GLY A 265 -9.75 -21.52 2.95
CA GLY A 265 -10.38 -20.38 3.63
C GLY A 265 -9.37 -19.44 4.29
N ALA A 266 -9.75 -18.17 4.45
CA ALA A 266 -8.85 -17.14 4.99
C ALA A 266 -8.40 -17.40 6.43
N ALA A 267 -9.31 -17.88 7.29
CA ALA A 267 -8.98 -18.15 8.70
C ALA A 267 -7.86 -19.19 8.83
N ARG A 268 -7.95 -20.30 8.10
CA ARG A 268 -6.93 -21.36 8.12
C ARG A 268 -5.63 -20.94 7.44
N ALA A 269 -5.71 -20.14 6.37
CA ALA A 269 -4.53 -19.61 5.71
C ALA A 269 -3.70 -18.69 6.64
N LEU A 270 -4.34 -17.98 7.57
CA LEU A 270 -3.69 -17.10 8.55
C LEU A 270 -3.00 -17.84 9.71
N GLU A 271 -3.41 -19.07 10.03
CA GLU A 271 -2.83 -19.83 11.17
C GLU A 271 -1.32 -20.04 11.04
N GLY A 272 -0.80 -20.10 9.80
CA GLY A 272 0.62 -20.26 9.50
C GLY A 272 1.40 -18.96 9.34
N VAL A 273 0.78 -17.80 9.55
CA VAL A 273 1.38 -16.47 9.33
C VAL A 273 1.92 -15.92 10.66
N ASP A 274 3.21 -15.64 10.77
CA ASP A 274 3.78 -15.08 12.00
C ASP A 274 3.56 -13.57 12.08
N PHE A 275 2.44 -13.14 12.64
CA PHE A 275 2.01 -11.74 12.66
C PHE A 275 2.40 -11.02 13.96
N ASP A 276 3.24 -10.00 13.86
CA ASP A 276 3.55 -9.11 14.98
C ASP A 276 2.46 -8.04 15.13
N ALA A 277 1.44 -8.38 15.91
CA ALA A 277 0.31 -7.52 16.16
C ALA A 277 0.67 -6.26 16.98
N LYS A 278 1.74 -6.28 17.78
CA LYS A 278 2.17 -5.11 18.57
C LYS A 278 2.83 -4.07 17.66
N THR A 279 3.76 -4.49 16.80
CA THR A 279 4.39 -3.64 15.80
C THR A 279 3.39 -3.20 14.73
N TYR A 280 2.35 -3.99 14.42
CA TYR A 280 1.25 -3.53 13.58
C TYR A 280 0.55 -2.31 14.20
N VAL A 281 0.18 -2.36 15.49
CA VAL A 281 -0.60 -1.29 16.14
C VAL A 281 0.19 0.02 16.25
N SER A 282 1.50 -0.01 16.46
CA SER A 282 2.30 1.22 16.56
C SER A 282 2.37 2.05 15.28
N ARG A 283 2.00 1.47 14.12
CA ARG A 283 2.03 2.12 12.80
C ARG A 283 0.70 2.72 12.35
N TYR A 284 -0.38 2.52 13.13
CA TYR A 284 -1.75 2.92 12.78
C TYR A 284 -2.40 3.89 13.74
#